data_AF-A0A0E9V8C6-F1
#
_entry.id   AF-A0A0E9V8C6-F1
#
_cell.length_a   1.000
_cell.length_b   1.000
_cell.length_c   1.000
_cell.angle_alpha   90.00
_cell.angle_beta   90.00
_cell.angle_gamma   90.00
#
_symmetry.space_group_name_H-M   'P 1'
#
loop_
_entity.id
_entity.type
_entity.pdbx_description
1 polymer ?
#
loop_
_entity_poly.entity_id
_entity_poly.type
_entity_poly.pdbx_seq_one_letter_code
_entity_poly.pdbx_strand_id
1 'polypeptide(L)' 'MTDPWKECMDHCLVVTKGAGKMIREALKKEISVMQKSSPVDLATETDQKVEALIISSLKGEVSHSQVTEAAGRKK' A
#
# COMPACT_ATOMS: atom_id res chain seq x y z
N MET A 1 8.66 0.04 -31.05
CA MET A 1 7.85 -0.77 -30.14
C MET A 1 7.66 0.04 -28.87
N THR A 2 6.42 0.26 -28.46
CA THR A 2 6.10 0.91 -27.19
C THR A 2 6.36 -0.08 -26.07
N ASP A 3 6.93 0.36 -24.96
CA ASP A 3 7.15 -0.48 -23.78
C ASP A 3 5.78 -0.97 -23.24
N PRO A 4 5.51 -2.29 -23.20
CA PRO A 4 4.24 -2.83 -22.72
C PRO A 4 3.96 -2.57 -21.24
N TRP A 5 4.97 -2.16 -20.46
CA TRP A 5 4.83 -1.87 -19.03
C TRP A 5 4.56 -0.41 -18.72
N LYS A 6 4.65 0.47 -19.73
CA LYS A 6 4.57 1.91 -19.52
C LYS A 6 3.26 2.35 -18.88
N GLU A 7 2.14 1.83 -19.36
CA GLU A 7 0.80 2.15 -18.83
C GLU A 7 0.65 1.68 -17.38
N CYS A 8 1.10 0.46 -17.08
CA CYS A 8 1.13 -0.08 -15.72
C CYS A 8 1.99 0.79 -14.79
N MET A 9 3.16 1.24 -15.26
CA MET A 9 4.05 2.12 -14.50
C MET A 9 3.41 3.49 -14.26
N ASP A 10 2.83 4.11 -15.28
CA ASP A 10 2.17 5.41 -15.16
C ASP A 10 0.99 5.35 -14.17
N HIS A 11 0.21 4.27 -14.19
CA HIS A 11 -0.83 4.01 -13.19
C HIS A 11 -0.26 3.84 -11.79
N CYS A 12 0.80 3.04 -11.63
CA CYS A 12 1.49 2.87 -10.34
C CYS A 12 1.98 4.20 -9.76
N LEU A 13 2.49 5.11 -10.59
CA LEU A 13 2.93 6.45 -10.16
C LEU A 13 1.78 7.28 -9.61
N VAL A 14 0.59 7.20 -10.21
CA VAL A 14 -0.62 7.89 -9.71
C VAL A 14 -1.04 7.33 -8.36
N VAL A 15 -1.12 6.00 -8.24
CA VAL A 15 -1.54 5.31 -7.01
C VAL A 15 -0.56 5.59 -5.87
N THR A 16 0.74 5.47 -6.12
CA THR A 16 1.79 5.71 -5.11
C THR A 16 1.83 7.17 -4.63
N LYS A 17 1.54 8.14 -5.51
CA LYS A 17 1.39 9.54 -5.11
C LYS A 17 0.20 9.74 -4.15
N GLY A 18 -0.92 9.05 -4.40
CA GLY A 18 -2.08 9.03 -3.50
C GLY A 18 -1.75 8.42 -2.14
N ALA A 19 -1.09 7.25 -2.14
CA ALA A 19 -0.61 6.60 -0.92
C ALA A 19 0.34 7.50 -0.10
N GLY A 20 1.30 8.16 -0.76
CA GLY A 20 2.24 9.07 -0.11
C GLY A 20 1.54 10.27 0.56
N LYS A 21 0.47 10.78 -0.05
CA LYS A 21 -0.36 11.83 0.57
C LYS A 21 -1.05 11.32 1.84
N MET A 22 -1.64 10.12 1.79
CA MET A 22 -2.28 9.47 2.94
C MET A 22 -1.30 9.30 4.11
N ILE A 23 -0.09 8.80 3.83
CA ILE A 23 0.97 8.65 4.84
C ILE A 23 1.33 10.00 5.46
N ARG A 24 1.55 11.03 4.62
CA ARG A 24 1.90 12.37 5.10
C ARG A 24 0.81 12.99 5.97
N GLU A 25 -0.47 12.74 5.68
CA GLU A 25 -1.58 13.23 6.49
C GLU A 25 -1.69 12.47 7.82
N ALA A 26 -1.41 11.17 7.83
CA ALA A 26 -1.37 10.38 9.06
C ALA A 26 -0.26 10.83 10.00
N LEU A 27 0.93 11.16 9.47
CA LEU A 27 2.08 11.67 10.24
C LEU A 27 1.81 12.98 11.00
N LYS A 28 0.76 13.73 10.64
CA LYS A 28 0.38 14.98 11.30
C LYS A 28 -0.61 14.80 12.45
N LYS A 29 -1.11 13.57 12.65
CA LYS A 29 -2.12 13.22 13.65
C LYS A 29 -1.51 12.27 14.67
N GLU A 30 -2.24 12.02 15.75
CA GLU A 30 -1.89 10.92 16.65
C GLU A 30 -2.00 9.58 15.88
N ILE A 31 -0.96 8.75 15.97
CA ILE A 31 -0.89 7.48 15.27
C ILE A 31 -1.02 6.35 16.28
N SER A 32 -2.02 5.50 16.08
CA SER A 32 -2.13 4.25 16.82
C SER A 32 -1.08 3.27 16.31
N VAL A 33 -0.12 2.93 17.18
CA VAL A 33 0.94 1.98 16.91
C VAL A 33 0.56 0.62 17.48
N MET A 34 0.54 -0.39 16.62
CA MET A 34 0.28 -1.79 16.96
C MET A 34 1.60 -2.56 16.91
N GLN A 35 1.80 -3.45 17.88
CA GLN A 35 2.89 -4.42 17.81
C GLN A 35 2.45 -5.61 16.96
N LYS A 36 3.40 -6.13 16.20
CA LYS A 36 3.25 -7.24 15.28
C LYS A 36 3.73 -8.53 15.98
N SER A 37 4.85 -9.11 15.57
CA SER A 37 5.38 -10.37 16.15
C SER A 37 6.33 -10.15 17.34
N SER A 38 6.78 -8.92 17.56
CA SER A 38 7.79 -8.53 18.52
C SER A 38 7.54 -7.08 18.98
N PRO A 39 8.01 -6.67 20.17
CA PRO A 39 7.87 -5.28 20.65
C PRO A 39 8.47 -4.21 19.72
N VAL A 40 9.38 -4.60 18.82
CA VAL A 40 10.01 -3.71 17.84
C VAL A 40 9.50 -3.93 16.41
N ASP A 41 8.64 -4.94 16.20
CA ASP A 41 7.95 -5.17 14.93
C ASP A 41 6.63 -4.39 15.01
N LEU A 42 6.54 -3.24 14.35
CA LEU A 42 5.42 -2.29 14.52
C LEU A 42 4.59 -2.19 13.23
N ALA A 43 3.31 -1.90 13.39
CA ALA A 43 2.38 -1.58 12.32
C ALA A 43 1.46 -0.44 12.75
N THR A 44 0.88 0.24 11.78
CA THR A 44 -0.13 1.26 11.98
C THR A 44 -1.38 0.95 11.16
N GLU A 45 -2.50 1.59 11.49
CA GLU A 45 -3.69 1.54 10.65
C GLU A 45 -3.42 2.12 9.25
N THR A 46 -2.49 3.06 9.15
CA THR A 46 -2.06 3.67 7.89
C THR A 46 -1.46 2.64 6.95
N ASP A 47 -0.62 1.72 7.44
CA ASP A 47 0.01 0.67 6.62
C ASP A 47 -1.07 -0.22 5.97
N GLN A 48 -2.08 -0.61 6.73
CA GLN A 48 -3.21 -1.40 6.24
C GLN A 48 -4.04 -0.65 5.20
N LYS A 49 -4.31 0.64 5.42
CA LYS A 49 -5.06 1.50 4.49
C LYS A 49 -4.30 1.74 3.19
N VAL A 50 -2.99 1.95 3.26
CA VAL A 50 -2.14 2.13 2.08
C VAL A 50 -2.07 0.84 1.27
N GLU A 51 -1.88 -0.31 1.92
CA GLU A 51 -1.88 -1.59 1.23
C GLU A 51 -3.24 -1.87 0.55
N ALA A 52 -4.34 -1.63 1.25
CA ALA A 52 -5.68 -1.79 0.68
C ALA A 52 -5.89 -0.89 -0.54
N LEU A 53 -5.46 0.38 -0.48
CA LEU A 53 -5.52 1.32 -1.60
C LEU A 53 -4.73 0.81 -2.81
N ILE A 54 -3.50 0.34 -2.60
CA ILE A 54 -2.63 -0.14 -3.68
C ILE A 54 -3.24 -1.40 -4.31
N ILE A 55 -3.61 -2.39 -3.49
CA ILE A 55 -4.22 -3.64 -3.98
C ILE A 55 -5.50 -3.36 -4.75
N SER A 56 -6.40 -2.54 -4.21
CA SER A 56 -7.68 -2.24 -4.85
C SER A 56 -7.51 -1.48 -6.16
N SER A 57 -6.50 -0.61 -6.25
CA SER A 57 -6.23 0.17 -7.47
C SER A 57 -5.60 -0.67 -8.58
N LEU A 58 -4.93 -1.77 -8.22
CA LEU A 58 -4.35 -2.71 -9.18
C LEU A 58 -5.34 -3.80 -9.60
N LYS A 59 -6.40 -4.02 -8.81
CA LYS A 59 -7.42 -5.04 -9.09
C LYS A 59 -8.27 -4.63 -10.29
N GLY A 60 -8.05 -5.28 -11.43
CA GLY A 60 -8.76 -5.03 -12.69
C GLY A 60 -7.89 -4.40 -13.78
N GLU A 61 -6.83 -3.70 -13.41
CA GLU A 61 -5.83 -3.10 -14.32
C GLU A 61 -4.70 -4.08 -14.65
N VAL A 62 -4.39 -4.99 -13.73
CA VAL A 62 -3.34 -6.00 -13.90
C VAL A 62 -3.83 -7.40 -13.53
N SER A 63 -3.58 -8.39 -14.39
CA SER A 63 -3.89 -9.80 -14.12
C SER A 63 -2.75 -10.53 -13.38
N HIS A 64 -1.88 -9.77 -12.68
CA HIS A 64 -0.66 -10.28 -12.05
C HIS A 64 -0.88 -10.70 -10.60
N SER A 65 -0.09 -11.67 -10.14
CA SER A 65 -0.03 -12.10 -8.74
C SER A 65 0.41 -10.95 -7.83
N GLN A 66 -0.21 -10.85 -6.66
CA GLN A 66 0.10 -9.82 -5.67
C GLN A 66 0.77 -10.45 -4.45
N VAL A 67 1.88 -9.86 -3.99
CA VAL A 67 2.58 -10.23 -2.75
C VAL A 67 2.72 -8.96 -1.93
N THR A 68 2.25 -8.99 -0.68
CA THR A 68 2.23 -7.81 0.18
C THR A 68 2.63 -8.17 1.61
N GLU A 69 3.07 -7.17 2.36
CA GLU A 69 3.60 -7.37 3.70
C GLU A 69 2.49 -7.60 4.74
N ALA A 70 1.36 -6.89 4.63
CA ALA A 70 0.27 -6.95 5.61
C ALA A 70 -0.78 -8.04 5.31
N ALA A 71 -0.82 -8.64 4.12
CA ALA A 71 -1.80 -9.68 3.76
C ALA A 71 -1.65 -11.00 4.53
N GLY A 72 -0.51 -11.22 5.21
CA GLY A 72 -0.27 -12.41 6.04
C GLY A 72 -1.07 -12.46 7.35
N ARG A 73 -1.98 -11.52 7.63
CA ARG A 73 -2.74 -11.45 8.89
C ARG A 73 -4.22 -11.21 8.67
N LYS A 74 -4.91 -12.25 8.22
CA LYS A 74 -6.31 -12.41 8.63
C LYS A 74 -6.29 -12.80 10.11
N LYS A 75 -6.82 -11.93 10.95
CA LYS A 75 -7.16 -12.28 12.33
C LYS A 75 -8.33 -13.26 12.31
#